data_AF-A0A662VNJ6-F1
#
_entry.id   AF-A0A662VNJ6-F1
#
_cell.length_a   1.000
_cell.length_b   1.000
_cell.length_c   1.000
_cell.angle_alpha   90.00
_cell.angle_beta   90.00
_cell.angle_gamma   90.00
#
_symmetry.space_group_name_H-M   'P 1'
#
loop_
_entity.id
_entity.type
_entity.pdbx_description
1 polymer ?
#
loop_
_entity_poly.entity_id
_entity_poly.type
_entity_poly.pdbx_seq_one_letter_code
_entity_poly.pdbx_strand_id
1 'polypeptide(L)'
;MNSYTEISKLGEEKVGIEEYITKTPGIGGKIKSDPSFFKVTEVIDLPEFHEDGSYLIILVEKTNWDTINFARILSNRLGISQKRIEYSGTKDKRAKTLQFYSIKRVDDGMIQRLKELSIKDAEIKVLGKTRRGLKLGDLLGNFFEIRITEIDGGEEEISSTVE
;
A
#
# COMPACT_ATOMS: atom_id res chain seq x y z
N MET A 1 2.15 -1.12 39.22
CA MET A 1 2.96 -0.08 38.56
C MET A 1 3.46 -0.72 37.27
N ASN A 2 2.76 -0.47 36.16
CA ASN A 2 2.83 -1.28 34.94
C ASN A 2 4.06 -0.93 34.10
N SER A 3 5.01 -1.86 34.04
CA SER A 3 6.30 -1.79 33.35
C SER A 3 6.22 -1.87 31.82
N TYR A 4 5.03 -1.85 31.23
CA TYR A 4 4.84 -1.96 29.77
C TYR A 4 4.74 -0.60 29.05
N THR A 5 4.54 0.50 29.79
CA THR A 5 4.36 1.84 29.22
C THR A 5 5.67 2.57 28.89
N GLU A 6 6.82 2.09 29.36
CA GLU A 6 8.09 2.83 29.28
C GLU A 6 8.95 2.52 28.04
N ILE A 7 8.75 1.36 27.39
CA ILE A 7 9.70 0.91 26.35
C ILE A 7 9.47 1.62 25.00
N SER A 8 8.25 2.07 24.69
CA SER A 8 7.95 2.77 23.43
C SER A 8 8.29 4.28 23.45
N LYS A 9 8.20 4.93 24.63
CA LYS A 9 8.44 6.38 24.77
C LYS A 9 9.87 6.82 24.46
N LEU A 10 10.86 5.97 24.74
CA LEU A 10 12.29 6.28 24.57
C LEU A 10 12.71 6.63 23.13
N GLY A 11 11.96 6.20 22.11
CA GLY A 11 12.25 6.51 20.70
C GLY A 11 11.54 7.77 20.21
N GLU A 12 10.28 7.94 20.60
CA GLU A 12 9.39 9.03 20.15
C GLU A 12 9.77 10.36 20.81
N GLU A 13 10.09 10.35 22.10
CA GLU A 13 10.53 11.55 22.83
C GLU A 13 11.84 12.12 22.26
N LYS A 14 12.77 11.25 21.83
CA LYS A 14 14.04 11.68 21.20
C LYS A 14 13.84 12.42 19.88
N VAL A 15 12.68 12.25 19.24
CA VAL A 15 12.32 12.96 18.01
C VAL A 15 11.26 14.04 18.25
N GLY A 16 10.96 14.36 19.52
CA GLY A 16 10.06 15.44 19.92
C GLY A 16 8.57 15.10 19.87
N ILE A 17 8.20 13.82 19.84
CA ILE A 17 6.81 13.36 19.94
C ILE A 17 6.55 12.98 21.40
N GLU A 18 6.03 13.93 22.18
CA GLU A 18 5.93 13.82 23.65
C GLU A 18 4.50 13.76 24.16
N GLU A 19 3.52 14.18 23.35
CA GLU A 19 2.14 14.41 23.79
C GLU A 19 1.12 13.69 22.90
N TYR A 20 -0.03 13.35 23.50
CA TYR A 20 -1.18 12.77 22.80
C TYR A 20 -2.37 13.74 22.81
N ILE A 21 -3.20 13.68 21.77
CA ILE A 21 -4.45 14.46 21.73
C ILE A 21 -5.52 13.89 22.68
N THR A 22 -5.48 12.59 22.96
CA THR A 22 -6.40 11.89 23.85
C THR A 22 -5.82 11.76 25.26
N LYS A 23 -6.72 11.60 26.25
CA LYS A 23 -6.35 11.38 27.66
C LYS A 23 -6.63 9.95 28.13
N THR A 24 -7.17 9.11 27.25
CA THR A 24 -7.50 7.71 27.53
C THR A 24 -6.21 6.88 27.59
N PRO A 25 -6.14 5.87 28.48
CA PRO A 25 -5.04 4.90 28.43
C PRO A 25 -4.97 4.20 27.07
N GLY A 26 -3.77 3.93 26.59
CA GLY A 26 -3.58 3.14 25.37
C GLY A 26 -4.02 1.68 25.56
N ILE A 27 -4.46 1.04 24.48
CA ILE A 27 -4.95 -0.36 24.46
C ILE A 27 -3.83 -1.41 24.36
N GLY A 28 -2.56 -0.98 24.46
CA GLY A 28 -1.40 -1.85 24.23
C GLY A 28 -1.37 -2.45 22.81
N GLY A 29 -0.91 -3.69 22.70
CA GLY A 29 -0.94 -4.45 21.45
C GLY A 29 0.27 -4.30 20.52
N LYS A 30 0.24 -5.12 19.46
CA LYS A 30 1.25 -5.21 18.42
C LYS A 30 0.60 -5.03 17.04
N ILE A 31 1.21 -4.16 16.24
CA ILE A 31 0.88 -3.98 14.82
C ILE A 31 1.85 -4.73 13.93
N LYS A 32 1.43 -5.01 12.69
CA LYS A 32 2.26 -5.66 11.65
C LYS A 32 2.83 -7.03 12.10
N SER A 33 2.20 -7.73 13.05
CA SER A 33 2.64 -9.09 13.47
C SER A 33 2.66 -10.06 12.28
N ASP A 34 1.62 -9.99 11.45
CA ASP A 34 1.54 -10.56 10.11
C ASP A 34 1.38 -9.44 9.06
N PRO A 35 2.08 -9.46 7.90
CA PRO A 35 1.90 -8.46 6.85
C PRO A 35 0.45 -8.31 6.37
N SER A 36 -0.35 -9.38 6.39
CA SER A 36 -1.76 -9.38 5.99
C SER A 36 -2.68 -8.63 6.97
N PHE A 37 -2.22 -8.39 8.20
CA PHE A 37 -2.93 -7.61 9.22
C PHE A 37 -2.76 -6.10 9.05
N PHE A 38 -1.88 -5.68 8.13
CA PHE A 38 -1.70 -4.28 7.80
C PHE A 38 -2.02 -4.10 6.33
N LYS A 39 -3.26 -3.75 6.03
CA LYS A 39 -3.73 -3.56 4.66
C LYS A 39 -3.74 -2.09 4.30
N VAL A 40 -3.22 -1.79 3.13
CA VAL A 40 -3.16 -0.43 2.58
C VAL A 40 -3.76 -0.44 1.19
N THR A 41 -4.88 0.25 1.03
CA THR A 41 -5.52 0.44 -0.28
C THR A 41 -5.27 1.86 -0.75
N GLU A 42 -4.69 1.98 -1.95
CA GLU A 42 -4.44 3.27 -2.56
C GLU A 42 -5.76 3.91 -3.05
N VAL A 43 -5.99 5.16 -2.67
CA VAL A 43 -7.13 5.96 -3.15
C VAL A 43 -6.59 7.04 -4.07
N ILE A 44 -6.91 6.94 -5.36
CA ILE A 44 -6.44 7.87 -6.38
C ILE A 44 -7.61 8.41 -7.19
N ASP A 45 -7.42 9.60 -7.75
CA ASP A 45 -8.28 10.11 -8.82
C ASP A 45 -7.77 9.57 -10.17
N LEU A 46 -8.43 8.54 -10.69
CA LEU A 46 -8.01 7.88 -11.93
C LEU A 46 -8.30 8.77 -13.15
N PRO A 47 -7.35 8.89 -14.10
CA PRO A 47 -7.66 9.51 -15.38
C PRO A 47 -8.76 8.74 -16.12
N GLU A 48 -9.51 9.45 -16.97
CA GLU A 48 -10.49 8.82 -17.84
C GLU A 48 -9.88 7.75 -18.75
N PHE A 49 -10.63 6.66 -18.91
CA PHE A 49 -10.26 5.55 -19.78
C PHE A 49 -10.58 5.86 -21.24
N HIS A 50 -9.64 5.55 -22.13
CA HIS A 50 -9.77 5.71 -23.56
C HIS A 50 -9.11 4.54 -24.29
N GLU A 51 -9.78 4.00 -25.32
CA GLU A 51 -9.25 2.88 -26.12
C GLU A 51 -7.94 3.24 -26.85
N ASP A 52 -7.80 4.51 -27.25
CA ASP A 52 -6.61 5.08 -27.91
C ASP A 52 -5.51 5.53 -26.92
N GLY A 53 -5.70 5.25 -25.62
CA GLY A 53 -4.77 5.66 -24.56
C GLY A 53 -3.38 5.07 -24.73
N SER A 54 -2.35 5.88 -24.46
CA SER A 54 -0.94 5.48 -24.54
C SER A 54 -0.41 4.80 -23.28
N TYR A 55 -1.20 4.76 -22.21
CA TYR A 55 -0.83 4.21 -20.91
C TYR A 55 -1.83 3.14 -20.50
N LEU A 56 -1.37 1.95 -20.12
CA LEU A 56 -2.21 0.93 -19.52
C LEU A 56 -2.22 1.07 -18.00
N ILE A 57 -3.39 1.19 -17.40
CA ILE A 57 -3.55 1.13 -15.95
C ILE A 57 -3.75 -0.32 -15.51
N ILE A 58 -2.97 -0.71 -14.51
CA ILE A 58 -3.12 -1.98 -13.79
C ILE A 58 -3.29 -1.71 -12.30
N LEU A 59 -4.05 -2.56 -11.64
CA LEU A 59 -4.20 -2.62 -10.20
C LEU A 59 -3.44 -3.84 -9.70
N VAL A 60 -2.59 -3.65 -8.70
CA VAL A 60 -1.72 -4.69 -8.17
C VAL A 60 -2.02 -4.88 -6.70
N GLU A 61 -2.49 -6.08 -6.34
CA GLU A 61 -2.50 -6.53 -4.96
C GLU A 61 -1.20 -7.28 -4.68
N LYS A 62 -0.45 -6.91 -3.64
CA LYS A 62 0.83 -7.54 -3.31
C LYS A 62 1.09 -7.56 -1.82
N THR A 63 1.65 -8.67 -1.34
CA THR A 63 1.98 -8.87 0.09
C THR A 63 3.48 -8.96 0.27
N ASN A 64 4.04 -8.21 1.23
CA ASN A 64 5.47 -8.19 1.53
C ASN A 64 6.38 -7.67 0.39
N TRP A 65 5.85 -6.81 -0.47
CA TRP A 65 6.53 -6.27 -1.65
C TRP A 65 6.78 -4.77 -1.55
N ASP A 66 8.02 -4.37 -1.84
CA ASP A 66 8.36 -2.97 -2.08
C ASP A 66 7.89 -2.53 -3.49
N THR A 67 7.39 -1.31 -3.61
CA THR A 67 6.85 -0.74 -4.86
C THR A 67 7.92 -0.68 -5.96
N ILE A 68 9.14 -0.24 -5.63
CA ILE A 68 10.23 -0.07 -6.61
C ILE A 68 10.70 -1.43 -7.11
N ASN A 69 10.91 -2.38 -6.20
CA ASN A 69 11.33 -3.74 -6.52
C ASN A 69 10.27 -4.48 -7.35
N PHE A 70 8.98 -4.33 -7.02
CA PHE A 70 7.91 -4.91 -7.82
C PHE A 70 7.93 -4.35 -9.25
N ALA A 71 8.04 -3.02 -9.41
CA ALA A 71 8.14 -2.39 -10.73
C ALA A 71 9.33 -2.91 -11.55
N ARG A 72 10.49 -3.14 -10.91
CA ARG A 72 11.67 -3.73 -11.55
C ARG A 72 11.43 -5.18 -12.00
N ILE A 73 10.81 -6.01 -11.17
CA ILE A 73 10.48 -7.39 -11.55
C ILE A 73 9.47 -7.39 -12.69
N LEU A 74 8.44 -6.55 -12.61
CA LEU A 74 7.43 -6.42 -13.66
C LEU A 74 8.07 -5.98 -14.99
N SER A 75 8.94 -4.98 -14.99
CA SER A 75 9.62 -4.52 -16.20
C SER A 75 10.46 -5.62 -16.85
N ASN A 76 11.18 -6.40 -16.03
CA ASN A 76 12.00 -7.51 -16.51
C ASN A 76 11.15 -8.62 -17.14
N ARG A 77 10.02 -8.97 -16.51
CA ARG A 77 9.09 -10.00 -17.02
C ARG A 77 8.42 -9.59 -18.33
N LEU A 78 8.23 -8.29 -18.54
CA LEU A 78 7.65 -7.75 -19.78
C LEU A 78 8.68 -7.42 -20.86
N GLY A 79 9.98 -7.43 -20.53
CA GLY A 79 11.06 -7.06 -21.46
C GLY A 79 11.06 -5.57 -21.80
N ILE A 80 10.66 -4.71 -20.86
CA ILE A 80 10.56 -3.25 -21.08
C ILE A 80 11.46 -2.47 -20.11
N SER A 81 11.75 -1.21 -20.45
CA SER A 81 12.43 -0.31 -19.52
C SER A 81 11.55 -0.03 -18.29
N GLN A 82 12.13 -0.10 -17.09
CA GLN A 82 11.46 0.27 -15.84
C GLN A 82 10.91 1.71 -15.87
N LYS A 83 11.53 2.62 -16.63
CA LYS A 83 11.05 4.01 -16.82
C LYS A 83 9.67 4.11 -17.47
N ARG A 84 9.16 3.01 -18.04
CA ARG A 84 7.80 2.95 -18.60
C ARG A 84 6.74 2.62 -17.55
N ILE A 85 7.13 2.22 -16.35
CA ILE A 85 6.23 1.86 -15.26
C ILE A 85 6.21 3.01 -14.26
N GLU A 86 5.05 3.62 -14.07
CA GLU A 86 4.84 4.75 -13.18
C GLU A 86 3.82 4.38 -12.09
N TYR A 87 3.89 5.06 -10.95
CA TYR A 87 3.03 4.89 -9.77
C TYR A 87 3.03 6.19 -8.96
N SER A 88 1.98 6.41 -8.16
CA SER A 88 1.75 7.70 -7.47
C SER A 88 2.47 7.84 -6.12
N GLY A 89 3.14 6.79 -5.65
CA GLY A 89 3.94 6.80 -4.42
C GLY A 89 4.46 5.41 -4.07
N THR A 90 5.32 5.30 -3.06
CA THR A 90 5.75 4.00 -2.53
C THR A 90 4.82 3.55 -1.40
N LYS A 91 4.67 2.24 -1.21
CA LYS A 91 3.94 1.65 -0.08
C LYS A 91 4.89 0.89 0.84
N ASP A 92 4.47 0.73 2.09
CA ASP A 92 5.17 -0.10 3.07
C ASP A 92 5.37 -1.52 2.54
N LYS A 93 6.61 -2.01 2.59
CA LYS A 93 6.91 -3.39 2.20
C LYS A 93 6.15 -4.39 3.07
N ARG A 94 6.20 -4.24 4.41
CA ARG A 94 5.61 -5.20 5.37
C ARG A 94 4.11 -4.94 5.54
N ALA A 95 3.35 -5.16 4.47
CA ALA A 95 1.91 -4.94 4.38
C ALA A 95 1.31 -5.77 3.24
N LYS A 96 -0.02 -5.92 3.25
CA LYS A 96 -0.81 -6.29 2.06
C LYS A 96 -1.28 -4.99 1.41
N THR A 97 -0.85 -4.73 0.18
CA THR A 97 -1.07 -3.43 -0.49
C THR A 97 -1.83 -3.60 -1.78
N LEU A 98 -2.81 -2.73 -2.02
CA LEU A 98 -3.54 -2.61 -3.28
C LEU A 98 -3.16 -1.27 -3.91
N GLN A 99 -2.43 -1.30 -5.03
CA GLN A 99 -1.77 -0.12 -5.60
C GLN A 99 -1.92 -0.06 -7.12
N PHE A 100 -2.09 1.14 -7.67
CA PHE A 100 -2.16 1.37 -9.11
C PHE A 100 -0.77 1.59 -9.72
N TYR A 101 -0.61 1.11 -10.94
CA TYR A 101 0.55 1.36 -11.79
C TYR A 101 0.07 1.73 -13.20
N SER A 102 0.81 2.61 -13.88
CA SER A 102 0.63 2.83 -15.33
C SER A 102 1.84 2.34 -16.10
N ILE A 103 1.59 1.72 -17.26
CA ILE A 103 2.63 1.24 -18.17
C ILE A 103 2.48 1.95 -19.51
N LYS A 104 3.50 2.68 -19.92
CA LYS A 104 3.51 3.43 -21.19
C LYS A 104 3.70 2.50 -22.40
N ARG A 105 3.03 2.77 -23.53
CA ARG A 105 3.21 2.12 -24.86
C ARG A 105 3.02 0.60 -24.88
N VAL A 106 1.94 0.12 -24.29
CA VAL A 106 1.63 -1.33 -24.23
C VAL A 106 0.88 -1.76 -25.49
N ASP A 107 1.33 -2.84 -26.12
CA ASP A 107 0.63 -3.54 -27.21
C ASP A 107 -0.27 -4.67 -26.68
N ASP A 108 -1.19 -5.17 -27.50
CA ASP A 108 -2.19 -6.16 -27.05
C ASP A 108 -1.53 -7.49 -26.64
N GLY A 109 -0.41 -7.87 -27.25
CA GLY A 109 0.36 -9.04 -26.84
C GLY A 109 0.94 -8.88 -25.43
N MET A 110 1.39 -7.68 -25.07
CA MET A 110 1.86 -7.36 -23.72
C MET A 110 0.72 -7.32 -22.71
N ILE A 111 -0.47 -6.86 -23.10
CA ILE A 111 -1.69 -6.96 -22.26
C ILE A 111 -1.99 -8.42 -21.96
N GLN A 112 -1.93 -9.31 -22.96
CA GLN A 112 -2.17 -10.73 -22.75
C GLN A 112 -1.13 -11.35 -21.81
N ARG A 113 0.17 -11.05 -22.01
CA ARG A 113 1.23 -11.49 -21.11
C ARG A 113 1.01 -11.00 -19.68
N LEU A 114 0.51 -9.78 -19.47
CA LEU A 114 0.18 -9.24 -18.14
C LEU A 114 -0.94 -10.02 -17.46
N LYS A 115 -1.99 -10.40 -18.20
CA LYS A 115 -3.12 -11.17 -17.65
C LYS A 115 -2.71 -12.58 -17.22
N GLU A 116 -1.71 -13.15 -17.88
CA GLU A 116 -1.17 -14.50 -17.60
C GLU A 116 0.03 -14.46 -16.64
N LEU A 117 0.53 -13.27 -16.29
CA LEU A 117 1.75 -13.12 -15.52
C LEU A 117 1.53 -13.54 -14.07
N SER A 118 2.22 -14.60 -13.67
CA SER A 118 2.32 -14.99 -12.25
C SER A 118 3.59 -14.41 -11.62
N ILE A 119 3.40 -13.71 -10.50
CA ILE A 119 4.45 -13.25 -9.58
C ILE A 119 4.04 -13.72 -8.19
N LYS A 120 4.96 -14.35 -7.45
CA LYS A 120 4.68 -14.84 -6.11
C LYS A 120 4.21 -13.70 -5.19
N ASP A 121 3.16 -13.96 -4.41
CA ASP A 121 2.57 -13.03 -3.44
C ASP A 121 2.03 -11.72 -4.07
N ALA A 122 1.72 -11.74 -5.37
CA ALA A 122 1.15 -10.61 -6.07
C ALA A 122 0.14 -11.03 -7.17
N GLU A 123 -0.93 -10.26 -7.29
CA GLU A 123 -1.96 -10.40 -8.31
C GLU A 123 -2.07 -9.11 -9.12
N ILE A 124 -2.22 -9.23 -10.44
CA ILE A 124 -2.30 -8.10 -11.36
C ILE A 124 -3.65 -8.12 -12.06
N LYS A 125 -4.39 -7.02 -11.96
CA LYS A 125 -5.64 -6.78 -12.69
C LYS A 125 -5.45 -5.66 -13.71
N VAL A 126 -5.68 -5.96 -14.98
CA VAL A 126 -5.70 -4.94 -16.03
C VAL A 126 -7.03 -4.19 -16.00
N LEU A 127 -6.99 -2.85 -15.96
CA LEU A 127 -8.20 -2.03 -15.89
C LEU A 127 -8.58 -1.39 -17.23
N GLY A 128 -7.61 -0.81 -17.94
CA GLY A 128 -7.87 -0.14 -19.21
C GLY A 128 -6.74 0.80 -19.60
N LYS A 129 -6.90 1.48 -20.74
CA LYS A 129 -5.93 2.46 -21.25
C LYS A 129 -6.36 3.89 -20.90
N THR A 130 -5.40 4.77 -20.66
CA THR A 130 -5.58 6.20 -20.38
C THR A 130 -4.63 7.02 -21.25
N ARG A 131 -4.95 8.31 -21.46
CA ARG A 131 -4.10 9.22 -22.27
C ARG A 131 -2.87 9.72 -21.55
N ARG A 132 -2.89 9.73 -20.22
CA ARG A 132 -1.75 10.05 -19.34
C ARG A 132 -1.49 8.93 -18.35
N GLY A 133 -0.23 8.77 -17.97
CA GLY A 133 0.16 7.92 -16.86
C GLY A 133 -0.12 8.54 -15.49
N LEU A 134 0.15 7.74 -14.46
CA LEU A 134 0.12 8.15 -13.06
C LEU A 134 1.30 9.05 -12.74
N LYS A 135 1.09 10.00 -11.85
CA LYS A 135 2.10 10.94 -11.36
C LYS A 135 2.09 11.04 -9.84
N LEU A 136 3.22 11.44 -9.27
CA LEU A 136 3.29 11.95 -7.90
C LEU A 136 2.28 13.10 -7.76
N GLY A 137 1.24 12.91 -6.94
CA GLY A 137 0.14 13.86 -6.76
C GLY A 137 -1.25 13.34 -7.18
N ASP A 138 -1.34 12.25 -7.96
CA ASP A 138 -2.65 11.60 -8.25
C ASP A 138 -3.21 10.84 -7.01
N LEU A 139 -2.41 10.73 -5.95
CA LEU A 139 -2.77 10.09 -4.69
C LEU A 139 -3.64 11.04 -3.83
N LEU A 140 -4.90 10.67 -3.62
CA LEU A 140 -5.79 11.37 -2.69
C LEU A 140 -5.54 10.94 -1.25
N GLY A 141 -5.16 9.68 -1.05
CA GLY A 141 -4.86 9.14 0.27
C GLY A 141 -4.69 7.64 0.25
N ASN A 142 -4.70 7.05 1.45
CA ASN A 142 -4.68 5.60 1.61
C ASN A 142 -5.77 5.21 2.60
N PHE A 143 -6.51 4.16 2.27
CA PHE A 143 -7.40 3.50 3.21
C PHE A 143 -6.63 2.41 3.95
N PHE A 144 -6.63 2.47 5.27
CA PHE A 144 -5.93 1.51 6.12
C PHE A 144 -6.94 0.60 6.82
N GLU A 145 -6.69 -0.72 6.74
CA GLU A 145 -7.34 -1.70 7.60
C GLU A 145 -6.23 -2.39 8.40
N ILE A 146 -6.21 -2.13 9.71
CA ILE A 146 -5.14 -2.56 10.60
C ILE A 146 -5.75 -3.45 11.69
N ARG A 147 -5.23 -4.67 11.81
CA ARG A 147 -5.51 -5.54 12.95
C ARG A 147 -4.39 -5.40 13.99
N ILE A 148 -4.79 -5.02 15.19
CA ILE A 148 -3.92 -4.98 16.38
C ILE A 148 -4.10 -6.31 17.11
N THR A 149 -2.99 -6.95 17.47
CA THR A 149 -2.98 -8.24 18.20
C THR A 149 -2.37 -8.05 19.58
N GLU A 150 -2.61 -8.97 20.52
CA GLU A 150 -2.04 -8.89 21.89
C GLU A 150 -2.49 -7.61 22.64
N ILE A 151 -3.73 -7.21 22.44
CA ILE A 151 -4.36 -6.05 23.10
C ILE A 151 -4.54 -6.30 24.60
N ASP A 152 -4.45 -5.22 25.38
CA ASP A 152 -4.76 -5.21 26.80
C ASP A 152 -6.21 -4.71 27.00
N GLY A 153 -6.91 -5.25 28.00
CA GLY A 153 -8.25 -4.80 28.38
C GLY A 153 -9.41 -5.53 27.69
N GLY A 154 -10.62 -5.21 28.14
CA GLY A 154 -11.88 -5.78 27.63
C GLY A 154 -12.46 -5.00 26.43
N GLU A 155 -13.42 -5.58 25.73
CA GLU A 155 -14.08 -4.99 24.55
C GLU A 155 -14.66 -3.58 24.82
N GLU A 156 -15.27 -3.37 25.99
CA GLU A 156 -15.83 -2.07 26.39
C GLU A 156 -14.75 -0.98 26.57
N GLU A 157 -13.62 -1.33 27.20
CA GLU A 157 -12.50 -0.39 27.44
C GLU A 157 -11.86 0.04 26.11
N ILE A 158 -11.69 -0.91 25.19
CA ILE A 158 -11.14 -0.67 23.86
C ILE A 158 -12.07 0.23 23.04
N SER A 159 -13.37 -0.06 23.06
CA SER A 159 -14.35 0.71 22.28
C SER A 159 -14.38 2.18 22.69
N SER A 160 -14.31 2.46 24.00
CA SER A 160 -14.28 3.84 24.51
C SER A 160 -13.01 4.63 24.17
N THR A 161 -11.96 3.95 23.70
CA THR A 161 -10.66 4.57 23.38
C THR A 161 -10.50 4.89 21.88
N VAL A 162 -11.24 4.20 21.01
CA VAL A 162 -11.03 4.22 19.54
C VAL A 162 -12.10 5.03 18.79
N GLU A 163 -13.16 5.48 19.48
CA GLU A 163 -14.18 6.41 18.96
C GLU A 163 -13.72 7.88 18.94
#